data_AF-A0AAN1VRW3-F1
#
_entry.id   AF-A0AAN1VRW3-F1
#
_cell.length_a   1.000
_cell.length_b   1.000
_cell.length_c   1.000
_cell.angle_alpha   90.00
_cell.angle_beta   90.00
_cell.angle_gamma   90.00
#
_symmetry.space_group_name_H-M   'P 1'
#
loop_
_entity.id
_entity.type
_entity.pdbx_description
1 polymer ?
#
loop_
_entity_poly.entity_id
_entity_poly.type
_entity_poly.pdbx_seq_one_letter_code
_entity_poly.pdbx_strand_id
1 'polypeptide(L)'
;MGKAHIYVGEKQVGMIHEEEAAQYLFQMCNSEHLVPSEIKEGKIEAIAEKQGVLTVDQKRLEIVNATGKTMIATKPNFYSLEKGEVAAGMRIIPLVMEENKLKDLKQHIGKRPLLQLHPFTFKKIGIITTGSEVYYKRIKDGFEPVLRKKITPFPAEIIATKIVDDQLEMIEQAIKEMKNKGCDIILCTGGMSVDADDRTPTAIQIQVSSSFVMAHLFYQDLCLLCLI
;
A
#
# COMPACT_ATOMS: atom_id res chain seq x y z
N MET A 1 -16.60 15.63 -29.95
CA MET A 1 -17.45 14.57 -30.54
C MET A 1 -18.19 15.10 -31.75
N GLY A 2 -18.23 14.36 -32.87
CA GLY A 2 -19.10 14.64 -34.02
C GLY A 2 -20.04 13.46 -34.26
N LYS A 3 -21.34 13.66 -34.12
CA LYS A 3 -22.39 12.71 -34.53
C LYS A 3 -23.51 13.48 -35.26
N ALA A 4 -24.05 12.89 -36.32
CA ALA A 4 -25.05 13.49 -37.21
C ALA A 4 -26.50 13.44 -36.68
N HIS A 5 -26.71 12.82 -35.52
CA HIS A 5 -28.04 12.67 -34.91
C HIS A 5 -27.99 12.98 -33.41
N ILE A 6 -28.95 13.78 -32.95
CA ILE A 6 -29.18 14.09 -31.54
C ILE A 6 -30.26 13.12 -31.04
N TYR A 7 -29.93 12.32 -30.03
CA TYR A 7 -30.89 11.46 -29.35
C TYR A 7 -31.39 12.20 -28.11
N VAL A 8 -32.67 12.57 -28.11
CA VAL A 8 -33.34 13.18 -26.95
C VAL A 8 -34.03 12.05 -26.19
N GLY A 9 -33.53 11.71 -25.01
CA GLY A 9 -34.11 10.68 -24.15
C GLY A 9 -35.17 11.25 -23.21
N GLU A 10 -36.38 10.69 -23.21
CA GLU A 10 -37.37 10.93 -22.16
C GLU A 10 -36.94 10.21 -20.87
N LYS A 11 -37.05 10.88 -19.72
CA LYS A 11 -36.64 10.34 -18.41
C LYS A 11 -37.61 9.21 -18.01
N GLN A 12 -37.25 7.97 -18.34
CA GLN A 12 -38.03 6.78 -17.96
C GLN A 12 -37.99 6.59 -16.44
N VAL A 13 -39.16 6.41 -15.83
CA VAL A 13 -39.28 6.17 -14.38
C VAL A 13 -38.49 4.93 -13.98
N GLY A 14 -37.57 5.07 -13.02
CA GLY A 14 -36.72 3.98 -12.53
C GLY A 14 -35.36 3.82 -13.24
N MET A 15 -35.09 4.62 -14.29
CA MET A 15 -33.79 4.70 -14.96
C MET A 15 -33.01 5.93 -14.48
N ILE A 16 -31.72 5.75 -14.21
CA ILE A 16 -30.79 6.82 -13.84
C ILE A 16 -29.72 7.01 -14.91
N HIS A 17 -29.27 8.26 -15.08
CA HIS A 17 -28.22 8.62 -16.03
C HIS A 17 -26.85 8.11 -15.55
N GLU A 18 -25.89 7.96 -16.48
CA GLU A 18 -24.54 7.50 -16.19
C GLU A 18 -23.82 8.28 -15.09
N GLU A 19 -24.08 9.58 -14.97
CA GLU A 19 -23.49 10.41 -13.91
C GLU A 19 -24.04 10.06 -12.52
N GLU A 20 -25.35 9.86 -12.41
CA GLU A 20 -25.98 9.42 -11.16
C GLU A 20 -25.50 8.01 -10.79
N ALA A 21 -25.38 7.12 -11.79
CA ALA A 21 -24.86 5.77 -11.59
C ALA A 21 -23.38 5.76 -11.16
N ALA A 22 -22.55 6.65 -11.71
CA ALA A 22 -21.15 6.81 -11.31
C ALA A 22 -21.04 7.16 -9.81
N GLN A 23 -21.89 8.05 -9.30
CA GLN A 23 -21.94 8.35 -7.87
C GLN A 23 -22.29 7.13 -7.01
N TYR A 24 -23.23 6.30 -7.47
CA TYR A 24 -23.57 5.04 -6.79
C TYR A 24 -22.38 4.08 -6.71
N LEU A 25 -21.63 3.93 -7.81
CA LEU A 25 -20.40 3.13 -7.81
C LEU A 25 -19.36 3.72 -6.85
N PHE A 26 -19.24 5.04 -6.80
CA PHE A 26 -18.29 5.70 -5.90
C PHE A 26 -18.62 5.40 -4.45
N GLN A 27 -19.90 5.46 -4.06
CA GLN A 27 -20.32 5.10 -2.71
C GLN A 27 -20.01 3.65 -2.31
N MET A 28 -19.91 2.72 -3.26
CA MET A 28 -19.49 1.33 -2.99
C MET A 28 -17.97 1.23 -2.71
N CYS A 29 -17.18 2.09 -3.34
CA CYS A 29 -15.73 2.14 -3.17
C CYS A 29 -15.27 3.08 -2.05
N ASN A 30 -16.08 4.08 -1.72
CA ASN A 30 -15.70 5.20 -0.88
C ASN A 30 -15.29 4.74 0.52
N SER A 31 -14.11 5.15 0.95
CA SER A 31 -13.56 4.94 2.29
C SER A 31 -12.96 6.24 2.81
N GLU A 32 -12.58 6.23 4.08
CA GLU A 32 -11.81 7.33 4.66
C GLU A 32 -10.57 7.63 3.81
N HIS A 33 -10.31 8.91 3.53
CA HIS A 33 -9.18 9.42 2.73
C HIS A 33 -9.23 9.20 1.21
N LEU A 34 -10.34 8.72 0.64
CA LEU A 34 -10.59 8.78 -0.80
C LEU A 34 -11.68 9.82 -1.08
N VAL A 35 -11.40 10.74 -2.00
CA VAL A 35 -12.36 11.79 -2.41
C VAL A 35 -12.77 11.61 -3.87
N PRO A 36 -14.02 11.90 -4.22
CA PRO A 36 -14.48 11.81 -5.61
C PRO A 36 -13.93 12.97 -6.44
N SER A 37 -13.59 12.69 -7.70
CA SER A 37 -13.41 13.72 -8.71
C SER A 37 -14.76 14.32 -9.15
N GLU A 38 -14.71 15.40 -9.92
CA GLU A 38 -15.83 15.77 -10.78
C GLU A 38 -16.14 14.65 -11.77
N ILE A 39 -17.42 14.52 -12.14
CA ILE A 39 -17.86 13.54 -13.14
C ILE A 39 -17.63 14.13 -14.52
N LYS A 40 -16.97 13.38 -15.40
CA LYS A 40 -16.72 13.76 -16.79
C LYS A 40 -17.03 12.58 -17.69
N GLU A 41 -17.99 12.75 -18.61
CA GLU A 41 -18.43 11.71 -19.55
C GLU A 41 -18.79 10.38 -18.84
N GLY A 42 -19.61 10.48 -17.78
CA GLY A 42 -20.05 9.32 -16.98
C GLY A 42 -18.97 8.65 -16.13
N LYS A 43 -17.73 9.18 -16.12
CA LYS A 43 -16.62 8.67 -15.31
C LYS A 43 -16.45 9.50 -14.04
N ILE A 44 -16.29 8.81 -12.92
CA ILE A 44 -15.84 9.39 -11.65
C ILE A 44 -14.56 8.66 -11.18
N GLU A 45 -13.67 9.39 -10.53
CA GLU A 45 -12.41 8.87 -10.01
C GLU A 45 -12.36 8.97 -8.49
N ALA A 46 -11.72 7.99 -7.86
CA ALA A 46 -11.37 8.05 -6.45
C ALA A 46 -9.93 8.55 -6.31
N ILE A 47 -9.75 9.70 -5.66
CA ILE A 47 -8.47 10.39 -5.52
C ILE A 47 -8.00 10.27 -4.07
N ALA A 48 -6.71 9.96 -3.89
CA ALA A 48 -6.10 9.88 -2.58
C ALA A 48 -5.97 11.26 -1.92
N GLU A 49 -6.55 11.44 -0.73
CA GLU A 49 -6.41 12.68 0.05
C GLU A 49 -5.05 12.76 0.76
N LYS A 50 -4.45 11.59 1.05
CA LYS A 50 -3.18 11.44 1.78
C LYS A 50 -2.30 10.41 1.09
N GLN A 51 -0.99 10.48 1.34
CA GLN A 51 -0.08 9.41 0.95
C GLN A 51 -0.36 8.16 1.80
N GLY A 52 -0.41 6.98 1.18
CA GLY A 52 -0.73 5.74 1.89
C GLY A 52 -0.77 4.50 1.02
N VAL A 53 -1.15 3.37 1.61
CA VAL A 53 -1.30 2.08 0.90
C VAL A 53 -2.77 1.83 0.57
N LEU A 54 -3.04 1.59 -0.71
CA LEU A 54 -4.34 1.16 -1.19
C LEU A 54 -4.53 -0.33 -0.92
N THR A 55 -5.66 -0.69 -0.31
CA THR A 55 -6.15 -2.07 -0.26
C THR A 55 -7.44 -2.19 -1.05
N VAL A 56 -7.55 -3.27 -1.83
CA VAL A 56 -8.66 -3.55 -2.75
C VAL A 56 -9.27 -4.89 -2.38
N ASP A 57 -10.58 -4.91 -2.15
CA ASP A 57 -11.33 -6.15 -2.01
C ASP A 57 -11.58 -6.77 -3.39
N GLN A 58 -10.59 -7.49 -3.88
CA GLN A 58 -10.59 -8.05 -5.24
C GLN A 58 -11.80 -8.95 -5.51
N LYS A 59 -12.16 -9.81 -4.53
CA LYS A 59 -13.30 -10.73 -4.69
C LYS A 59 -14.62 -10.00 -4.86
N ARG A 60 -14.88 -8.97 -4.05
CA ARG A 60 -16.12 -8.19 -4.18
C ARG A 60 -16.09 -7.26 -5.39
N LEU A 61 -14.92 -6.74 -5.76
CA LEU A 61 -14.74 -5.96 -6.98
C LEU A 61 -15.06 -6.78 -8.24
N GLU A 62 -14.63 -8.05 -8.28
CA GLU A 62 -14.96 -8.98 -9.36
C GLU A 62 -16.47 -9.18 -9.50
N ILE A 63 -17.21 -9.33 -8.39
CA ILE A 63 -18.68 -9.45 -8.42
C ILE A 63 -19.33 -8.22 -9.05
N VAL A 64 -18.86 -7.01 -8.71
CA VAL A 64 -19.36 -5.77 -9.30
C VAL A 64 -19.09 -5.76 -10.81
N ASN A 65 -17.84 -6.00 -11.21
CA ASN A 65 -17.45 -5.96 -12.63
C ASN A 65 -18.09 -7.10 -13.46
N ALA A 66 -18.43 -8.23 -12.85
CA ALA A 66 -19.09 -9.37 -13.50
C ALA A 66 -20.53 -9.07 -13.95
N THR A 67 -21.13 -7.96 -13.52
CA THR A 67 -22.47 -7.55 -14.00
C THR A 67 -22.49 -7.23 -15.50
N GLY A 68 -21.33 -6.99 -16.11
CA GLY A 68 -21.17 -6.64 -17.53
C GLY A 68 -21.74 -5.27 -17.90
N LYS A 69 -22.24 -4.50 -16.93
CA LYS A 69 -22.81 -3.16 -17.12
C LYS A 69 -22.13 -2.08 -16.26
N THR A 70 -21.32 -2.48 -15.28
CA THR A 70 -20.50 -1.60 -14.45
C THR A 70 -19.03 -1.86 -14.74
N MET A 71 -18.19 -0.86 -14.49
CA MET A 71 -16.75 -0.96 -14.62
C MET A 71 -16.09 -0.16 -13.49
N ILE A 72 -15.27 -0.83 -12.70
CA ILE A 72 -14.39 -0.23 -11.70
C ILE A 72 -12.99 -0.76 -11.97
N ALA A 73 -12.08 0.15 -12.34
CA ALA A 73 -10.67 -0.13 -12.58
C ALA A 73 -9.84 0.52 -11.47
N THR A 74 -9.02 -0.27 -10.78
CA THR A 74 -8.23 0.19 -9.64
C THR A 74 -6.74 0.08 -9.94
N LYS A 75 -5.92 0.83 -9.21
CA LYS A 75 -4.51 0.46 -9.01
C LYS A 75 -4.42 -0.94 -8.35
N PRO A 76 -3.27 -1.63 -8.46
CA PRO A 76 -3.08 -2.93 -7.82
C PRO A 76 -3.36 -2.90 -6.31
N ASN A 77 -3.72 -4.05 -5.75
CA ASN A 77 -3.80 -4.19 -4.31
C ASN A 77 -2.41 -3.97 -3.68
N PHE A 78 -2.36 -3.30 -2.52
CA PHE A 78 -1.15 -2.85 -1.83
C PHE A 78 -0.29 -1.82 -2.59
N TYR A 79 -0.88 -1.10 -3.54
CA TYR A 79 -0.19 -0.01 -4.24
C TYR A 79 0.00 1.21 -3.31
N SER A 80 1.21 1.80 -3.33
CA SER A 80 1.48 3.07 -2.63
C SER A 80 0.97 4.23 -3.46
N LEU A 81 0.07 5.03 -2.90
CA LEU A 81 -0.49 6.22 -3.53
C LEU A 81 0.12 7.47 -2.93
N GLU A 82 0.42 8.44 -3.79
CA GLU A 82 0.72 9.82 -3.38
C GLU A 82 -0.56 10.63 -3.16
N LYS A 83 -0.46 11.71 -2.37
CA LYS A 83 -1.57 12.66 -2.24
C LYS A 83 -1.94 13.24 -3.61
N GLY A 84 -3.22 13.17 -3.96
CA GLY A 84 -3.77 13.61 -5.24
C GLY A 84 -3.70 12.55 -6.35
N GLU A 85 -3.13 11.38 -6.08
CA GLU A 85 -3.08 10.30 -7.09
C GLU A 85 -4.43 9.59 -7.23
N VAL A 86 -4.78 9.20 -8.45
CA VAL A 86 -5.98 8.42 -8.75
C VAL A 86 -5.80 6.95 -8.31
N ALA A 87 -6.62 6.53 -7.35
CA ALA A 87 -6.69 5.16 -6.85
C ALA A 87 -7.52 4.25 -7.77
N ALA A 88 -8.64 4.78 -8.28
CA ALA A 88 -9.56 4.04 -9.13
C ALA A 88 -10.40 4.96 -10.02
N GLY A 89 -10.83 4.43 -11.17
CA GLY A 89 -11.81 5.05 -12.05
C GLY A 89 -13.01 4.14 -12.24
N MET A 90 -14.20 4.74 -12.34
CA MET A 90 -15.44 3.98 -12.35
C MET A 90 -16.50 4.65 -13.22
N ARG A 91 -17.29 3.80 -13.90
CA ARG A 91 -18.38 4.20 -14.78
C ARG A 91 -19.32 3.03 -15.04
N ILE A 92 -20.51 3.31 -15.53
CA ILE A 92 -21.34 2.30 -16.18
C ILE A 92 -21.00 2.21 -17.68
N ILE A 93 -21.30 1.07 -18.30
CA ILE A 93 -21.11 0.83 -19.73
C ILE A 93 -22.26 1.43 -20.58
N PRO A 94 -23.54 1.27 -20.22
CA PRO A 94 -24.64 1.94 -20.91
C PRO A 94 -24.79 3.41 -20.44
N LEU A 95 -25.50 4.24 -21.22
CA LEU A 95 -25.81 5.64 -20.85
C LEU A 95 -26.83 5.76 -19.70
N VAL A 96 -27.65 4.73 -19.50
CA VAL A 96 -28.67 4.66 -18.44
C VAL A 96 -28.70 3.28 -17.81
N MET A 97 -29.09 3.21 -16.53
CA MET A 97 -29.21 1.97 -15.77
C MET A 97 -30.42 1.98 -14.84
N GLU A 98 -31.01 0.81 -14.61
CA GLU A 98 -32.08 0.63 -13.62
C GLU A 98 -31.53 0.87 -12.20
N GLU A 99 -32.12 1.82 -11.47
CA GLU A 99 -31.63 2.23 -10.15
C GLU A 99 -31.64 1.05 -9.15
N ASN A 100 -32.68 0.22 -9.20
CA ASN A 100 -32.84 -0.93 -8.31
C ASN A 100 -31.69 -1.93 -8.47
N LYS A 101 -31.14 -2.12 -9.68
CA LYS A 101 -30.02 -3.05 -9.88
C LYS A 101 -28.75 -2.59 -9.17
N LEU A 102 -28.48 -1.28 -9.13
CA LEU A 102 -27.36 -0.74 -8.36
C LEU A 102 -27.60 -0.83 -6.85
N LYS A 103 -28.84 -0.61 -6.41
CA LYS A 103 -29.22 -0.77 -4.99
C LYS A 103 -29.05 -2.22 -4.53
N ASP A 104 -29.53 -3.17 -5.31
CA ASP A 104 -29.41 -4.61 -5.05
C ASP A 104 -27.93 -5.03 -5.03
N LEU A 105 -27.14 -4.55 -5.99
CA LEU A 105 -25.70 -4.80 -6.02
C LEU A 105 -25.01 -4.25 -4.78
N LYS A 106 -25.35 -3.01 -4.35
CA LYS A 106 -24.81 -2.39 -3.14
C LYS A 106 -25.15 -3.20 -1.89
N GLN A 107 -26.35 -3.75 -1.81
CA GLN A 107 -26.76 -4.62 -0.70
C GLN A 107 -25.98 -5.95 -0.72
N HIS A 108 -25.81 -6.54 -1.90
CA HIS A 108 -25.10 -7.80 -2.08
C HIS A 108 -23.62 -7.74 -1.67
N ILE A 109 -22.91 -6.66 -2.02
CA ILE A 109 -21.50 -6.48 -1.64
C ILE A 109 -21.30 -6.08 -0.16
N GLY A 110 -22.39 -5.74 0.53
CA GLY A 110 -22.40 -5.34 1.93
C GLY A 110 -21.95 -3.89 2.19
N LYS A 111 -21.81 -3.56 3.48
CA LYS A 111 -21.55 -2.17 3.93
C LYS A 111 -20.07 -1.76 3.91
N ARG A 112 -19.14 -2.72 3.85
CA ARG A 112 -17.70 -2.41 3.86
C ARG A 112 -17.29 -1.85 2.50
N PRO A 113 -16.52 -0.74 2.43
CA PRO A 113 -16.00 -0.23 1.17
C PRO A 113 -15.20 -1.28 0.39
N LEU A 114 -15.22 -1.19 -0.95
CA LEU A 114 -14.39 -2.02 -1.83
C LEU A 114 -12.92 -1.58 -1.83
N LEU A 115 -12.66 -0.29 -1.61
CA LEU A 115 -11.32 0.29 -1.56
C LEU A 115 -11.08 0.88 -0.17
N GLN A 116 -9.87 0.74 0.37
CA GLN A 116 -9.46 1.42 1.60
C GLN A 116 -8.06 1.99 1.41
N LEU A 117 -7.87 3.26 1.77
CA LEU A 117 -6.55 3.89 1.81
C LEU A 117 -6.08 3.95 3.26
N HIS A 118 -4.90 3.39 3.53
CA HIS A 118 -4.26 3.41 4.84
C HIS A 118 -3.13 4.44 4.81
N PRO A 119 -3.32 5.65 5.38
CA PRO A 119 -2.29 6.67 5.34
C PRO A 119 -1.03 6.23 6.05
N PHE A 120 0.12 6.62 5.50
CA PHE A 120 1.37 6.42 6.22
C PHE A 120 1.42 7.32 7.46
N THR A 121 1.93 6.76 8.56
CA THR A 121 2.28 7.51 9.76
C THR A 121 3.79 7.73 9.78
N PHE A 122 4.24 8.84 10.37
CA PHE A 122 5.68 9.08 10.52
C PHE A 122 6.36 7.94 11.30
N LYS A 123 7.52 7.46 10.84
CA LYS A 123 8.30 6.40 11.50
C LYS A 123 9.78 6.77 11.64
N LYS A 124 10.33 6.48 12.81
CA LYS A 124 11.77 6.53 13.11
C LYS A 124 12.39 5.18 12.83
N ILE A 125 13.44 5.16 12.03
CA ILE A 125 14.09 3.94 11.55
C ILE A 125 15.51 3.86 12.09
N GLY A 126 15.88 2.69 12.61
CA GLY A 126 17.25 2.29 12.87
C GLY A 126 17.74 1.31 11.79
N ILE A 127 18.98 1.44 11.34
CA ILE A 127 19.61 0.48 10.42
C ILE A 127 20.77 -0.21 11.13
N ILE A 128 20.78 -1.54 11.11
CA ILE A 128 21.88 -2.38 11.60
C ILE A 128 22.45 -3.13 10.41
N THR A 129 23.72 -2.90 10.10
CA THR A 129 24.46 -3.67 9.10
C THR A 129 25.31 -4.70 9.83
N THR A 130 25.04 -5.99 9.60
CA THR A 130 25.84 -7.13 10.07
C THR A 130 26.82 -7.57 8.98
N GLY A 131 27.90 -8.27 9.36
CA GLY A 131 28.95 -8.71 8.44
C GLY A 131 30.35 -8.35 8.92
N SER A 132 31.16 -9.36 9.25
CA SER A 132 32.56 -9.18 9.68
C SER A 132 33.38 -8.35 8.68
N GLU A 133 33.21 -8.54 7.37
CA GLU A 133 33.95 -7.82 6.32
C GLU A 133 33.67 -6.32 6.32
N VAL A 134 32.45 -5.90 6.60
CA VAL A 134 32.08 -4.49 6.71
C VAL A 134 32.55 -3.93 8.05
N TYR A 135 32.37 -4.68 9.15
CA TYR A 135 32.79 -4.28 10.49
C TYR A 135 34.30 -4.03 10.60
N TYR A 136 35.13 -4.95 10.07
CA TYR A 136 36.59 -4.80 10.01
C TYR A 136 37.07 -3.91 8.85
N LYS A 137 36.15 -3.21 8.16
CA LYS A 137 36.44 -2.26 7.06
C LYS A 137 37.22 -2.88 5.90
N ARG A 138 37.10 -4.20 5.68
CA ARG A 138 37.65 -4.90 4.51
C ARG A 138 36.90 -4.49 3.25
N ILE A 139 35.60 -4.24 3.39
CA ILE A 139 34.76 -3.64 2.36
C ILE A 139 33.96 -2.45 2.93
N LYS A 140 33.36 -1.64 2.05
CA LYS A 140 32.42 -0.58 2.44
C LYS A 140 31.00 -1.12 2.44
N ASP A 141 30.16 -0.59 3.32
CA ASP A 141 28.73 -0.87 3.33
C ASP A 141 28.06 -0.36 2.04
N GLY A 142 27.50 -1.27 1.25
CA GLY A 142 26.72 -0.95 0.06
C GLY A 142 25.20 -0.87 0.31
N PHE A 143 24.72 -1.42 1.43
CA PHE A 143 23.30 -1.58 1.72
C PHE A 143 22.68 -0.34 2.37
N GLU A 144 23.37 0.32 3.30
CA GLU A 144 22.82 1.54 3.94
C GLU A 144 22.40 2.61 2.90
N PRO A 145 23.22 2.95 1.88
CA PRO A 145 22.81 3.91 0.85
C PRO A 145 21.60 3.46 0.03
N VAL A 146 21.45 2.15 -0.20
CA VAL A 146 20.30 1.57 -0.93
C VAL A 146 19.04 1.65 -0.08
N LEU A 147 19.10 1.26 1.19
CA LEU A 147 17.99 1.37 2.14
C LEU A 147 17.55 2.83 2.29
N ARG A 148 18.49 3.76 2.43
CA ARG A 148 18.20 5.19 2.51
C ARG A 148 17.39 5.67 1.31
N LYS A 149 17.80 5.32 0.08
CA LYS A 149 17.05 5.66 -1.14
C LYS A 149 15.66 5.03 -1.17
N LYS A 150 15.51 3.79 -0.69
CA LYS A 150 14.20 3.10 -0.62
C LYS A 150 13.26 3.70 0.43
N ILE A 151 13.80 4.28 1.51
CA ILE A 151 13.04 4.91 2.59
C ILE A 151 12.61 6.34 2.23
N THR A 152 13.43 7.08 1.47
CA THR A 152 13.19 8.49 1.10
C THR A 152 11.76 8.84 0.66
N PRO A 153 11.05 8.00 -0.13
CA PRO A 153 9.68 8.33 -0.55
C PRO A 153 8.64 8.31 0.57
N PHE A 154 8.92 7.65 1.70
CA PHE A 154 7.98 7.48 2.80
C PHE A 154 8.18 8.56 3.88
N PRO A 155 7.15 8.89 4.68
CA PRO A 155 7.29 9.79 5.81
C PRO A 155 8.04 9.08 6.93
N ALA A 156 9.35 8.96 6.80
CA ALA A 156 10.20 8.27 7.75
C ALA A 156 11.58 8.93 7.85
N GLU A 157 12.21 8.78 9.00
CA GLU A 157 13.53 9.33 9.30
C GLU A 157 14.44 8.23 9.82
N ILE A 158 15.62 8.10 9.22
CA ILE A 158 16.67 7.22 9.75
C ILE A 158 17.40 7.98 10.86
N ILE A 159 17.12 7.62 12.11
CA ILE A 159 17.66 8.32 13.30
C ILE A 159 18.94 7.68 13.84
N ALA A 160 19.26 6.45 13.42
CA ALA A 160 20.44 5.74 13.85
C ALA A 160 20.88 4.69 12.83
N THR A 161 22.19 4.58 12.63
CA THR A 161 22.81 3.48 11.88
C THR A 161 23.93 2.87 12.72
N LYS A 162 24.14 1.56 12.61
CA LYS A 162 25.22 0.85 13.30
C LYS A 162 25.71 -0.34 12.49
N ILE A 163 27.02 -0.49 12.39
CA ILE A 163 27.66 -1.67 11.80
C ILE A 163 28.16 -2.55 12.94
N VAL A 164 27.85 -3.84 12.91
CA VAL A 164 28.25 -4.83 13.91
C VAL A 164 28.85 -6.06 13.25
N ASP A 165 29.67 -6.79 14.01
CA ASP A 165 30.16 -8.12 13.62
C ASP A 165 29.03 -9.16 13.70
N ASP A 166 29.22 -10.35 13.12
CA ASP A 166 28.24 -11.46 13.12
C ASP A 166 28.11 -12.18 14.48
N GLN A 167 28.55 -11.53 15.56
CA GLN A 167 28.42 -12.02 16.92
C GLN A 167 27.03 -11.70 17.46
N LEU A 168 26.34 -12.73 17.97
CA LEU A 168 24.98 -12.64 18.49
C LEU A 168 24.84 -11.50 19.52
N GLU A 169 25.77 -11.42 20.46
CA GLU A 169 25.77 -10.42 21.54
C GLU A 169 25.85 -8.99 20.98
N MET A 170 26.61 -8.77 19.91
CA MET A 170 26.72 -7.47 19.27
C MET A 170 25.44 -7.06 18.55
N ILE A 171 24.80 -8.01 17.85
CA ILE A 171 23.53 -7.78 17.14
C ILE A 171 22.43 -7.47 18.16
N GLU A 172 22.32 -8.26 19.22
CA GLU A 172 21.34 -8.03 20.29
C GLU A 172 21.52 -6.67 20.96
N GLN A 173 22.75 -6.30 21.30
CA GLN A 173 23.05 -5.02 21.91
C GLN A 173 22.75 -3.86 20.97
N ALA A 174 23.02 -4.00 19.66
CA ALA A 174 22.64 -3.00 18.67
C ALA A 174 21.12 -2.84 18.56
N ILE A 175 20.35 -3.94 18.54
CA ILE A 175 18.88 -3.90 18.54
C ILE A 175 18.37 -3.16 19.79
N LYS A 176 18.93 -3.48 20.97
CA LYS A 176 18.58 -2.80 22.23
C LYS A 176 18.89 -1.30 22.20
N GLU A 177 20.03 -0.91 21.64
CA GLU A 177 20.38 0.51 21.46
C GLU A 177 19.41 1.23 20.53
N MET A 178 19.02 0.62 19.41
CA MET A 178 18.03 1.20 18.50
C MET A 178 16.67 1.39 19.18
N LYS A 179 16.22 0.40 19.97
CA LYS A 179 15.01 0.52 20.81
C LYS A 179 15.10 1.69 21.78
N ASN A 180 16.22 1.81 22.50
CA ASN A 180 16.44 2.88 23.47
C ASN A 180 16.49 4.28 22.82
N LYS A 181 16.91 4.37 21.55
CA LYS A 181 16.85 5.62 20.75
C LYS A 181 15.44 5.97 20.27
N GLY A 182 14.45 5.10 20.50
CA GLY A 182 13.06 5.32 20.10
C GLY A 182 12.82 5.06 18.61
N CYS A 183 13.53 4.10 18.02
CA CYS A 183 13.19 3.60 16.69
C CYS A 183 11.84 2.88 16.73
N ASP A 184 10.93 3.23 15.83
CA ASP A 184 9.69 2.48 15.60
C ASP A 184 9.95 1.21 14.76
N ILE A 185 10.98 1.27 13.92
CA ILE A 185 11.36 0.22 12.97
C ILE A 185 12.88 0.01 13.04
N ILE A 186 13.32 -1.24 13.10
CA ILE A 186 14.73 -1.62 12.92
C ILE A 186 14.85 -2.45 11.65
N LEU A 187 15.74 -2.03 10.76
CA LEU A 187 16.13 -2.75 9.56
C LEU A 187 17.49 -3.38 9.79
N CYS A 188 17.54 -4.71 9.77
CA CYS A 188 18.80 -5.44 9.77
C CYS A 188 19.16 -5.84 8.32
N THR A 189 20.40 -5.57 7.92
CA THR A 189 20.95 -5.88 6.59
C THR A 189 22.36 -6.44 6.70
N GLY A 190 22.85 -7.16 5.69
CA GLY A 190 24.03 -8.01 5.82
C GLY A 190 23.73 -9.30 6.58
N GLY A 191 24.64 -10.28 6.53
CA GLY A 191 24.52 -11.57 7.25
C GLY A 191 23.12 -12.17 7.19
N MET A 192 22.60 -12.48 5.99
CA MET A 192 21.27 -13.09 5.77
C MET A 192 21.31 -14.21 4.72
N SER A 193 22.50 -14.78 4.53
CA SER A 193 22.75 -15.91 3.64
C SER A 193 22.28 -17.22 4.29
N VAL A 194 22.26 -18.30 3.53
CA VAL A 194 21.99 -19.68 4.02
C VAL A 194 23.16 -20.21 4.87
N ASP A 195 24.10 -19.35 5.23
CA ASP A 195 25.29 -19.70 5.98
C ASP A 195 24.90 -20.03 7.42
N ALA A 196 25.40 -21.16 7.92
CA ALA A 196 25.10 -21.66 9.27
C ALA A 196 25.52 -20.68 10.38
N ASP A 197 26.38 -19.72 10.06
CA ASP A 197 26.90 -18.72 10.98
C ASP A 197 26.06 -17.42 11.02
N ASP A 198 25.01 -17.29 10.21
CA ASP A 198 24.09 -16.17 10.31
C ASP A 198 23.24 -16.26 11.59
N ARG A 199 23.46 -15.31 12.50
CA ARG A 199 22.76 -15.21 13.78
C ARG A 199 21.75 -14.06 13.83
N THR A 200 21.58 -13.31 12.75
CA THR A 200 20.69 -12.15 12.67
C THR A 200 19.23 -12.51 12.92
N PRO A 201 18.66 -13.59 12.32
CA PRO A 201 17.30 -14.02 12.63
C PRO A 201 17.12 -14.43 14.10
N THR A 202 18.10 -15.14 14.65
CA THR A 202 18.11 -15.60 16.05
C THR A 202 18.13 -14.42 17.03
N ALA A 203 19.01 -13.43 16.81
CA ALA A 203 19.09 -12.22 17.63
C ALA A 203 17.76 -11.46 17.68
N ILE A 204 17.07 -11.39 16.53
CA ILE A 204 15.77 -10.71 16.42
C ILE A 204 14.69 -11.48 17.18
N GLN A 205 14.66 -12.81 17.08
CA GLN A 205 13.71 -13.64 17.84
C GLN A 205 13.90 -13.48 19.36
N ILE A 206 15.14 -13.39 19.84
CA ILE A 206 15.44 -13.20 21.26
C ILE A 206 14.94 -11.84 21.75
N GLN A 207 15.14 -10.78 20.95
CA GLN A 207 14.88 -9.42 21.38
C GLN A 207 13.43 -8.96 21.12
N VAL A 208 12.66 -9.62 20.25
CA VAL A 208 11.36 -9.11 19.78
C VAL A 208 10.26 -10.12 20.09
N SER A 209 9.35 -9.76 21.00
CA SER A 209 8.28 -10.63 21.49
C SER A 209 6.95 -10.52 20.72
N SER A 210 6.76 -9.47 19.91
CA SER A 210 5.42 -9.04 19.46
C SER A 210 5.16 -9.15 17.95
N SER A 211 6.12 -8.89 17.05
CA SER A 211 5.99 -9.09 15.59
C SER A 211 7.32 -8.81 14.85
N PHE A 212 7.75 -9.69 13.95
CA PHE A 212 8.80 -9.38 12.98
C PHE A 212 8.36 -9.80 11.57
N VAL A 213 8.85 -9.08 10.56
CA VAL A 213 8.54 -9.35 9.15
C VAL A 213 9.86 -9.58 8.42
N MET A 214 10.05 -10.78 7.88
CA MET A 214 11.14 -11.03 6.93
C MET A 214 10.68 -10.62 5.54
N ALA A 215 11.35 -9.62 4.95
CA ALA A 215 10.98 -9.09 3.65
C ALA A 215 12.17 -9.14 2.69
N HIS A 216 12.01 -9.76 1.53
CA HIS A 216 12.98 -9.62 0.46
C HIS A 216 12.75 -8.31 -0.26
N LEU A 217 13.61 -7.31 -0.04
CA LEU A 217 13.52 -6.02 -0.71
C LEU A 217 14.19 -6.08 -2.09
N PHE A 218 13.68 -6.91 -3.01
CA PHE A 218 14.01 -7.05 -4.46
C PHE A 218 15.50 -6.98 -4.90
N TYR A 219 15.90 -7.98 -5.72
CA TYR A 219 17.23 -8.18 -6.33
C TYR A 219 18.36 -8.35 -5.30
N GLN A 220 18.67 -9.61 -4.96
CA GLN A 220 19.82 -10.09 -4.17
C GLN A 220 20.00 -9.57 -2.73
N ASP A 221 19.21 -8.60 -2.29
CA ASP A 221 19.36 -7.98 -0.97
C ASP A 221 18.20 -8.39 -0.03
N LEU A 222 18.45 -9.35 0.87
CA LEU A 222 17.53 -9.60 1.99
C LEU A 222 17.54 -8.40 2.94
N CYS A 223 16.42 -8.15 3.62
CA CYS A 223 16.38 -7.26 4.78
C CYS A 223 15.39 -7.81 5.80
N LEU A 224 15.78 -7.87 7.06
CA LEU A 224 14.88 -8.29 8.12
C LEU A 224 14.30 -7.03 8.78
N LEU A 225 12.98 -6.88 8.68
CA LEU A 225 12.22 -5.78 9.23
C LEU A 225 11.70 -6.17 10.62
N CYS A 226 12.22 -5.53 11.65
CA CYS A 226 11.70 -5.63 13.00
C CYS A 226 10.83 -4.40 13.30
N LEU A 227 9.57 -4.67 13.67
CA LEU A 227 8.65 -3.67 14.20
C LEU A 227 8.68 -3.76 15.73
N ILE A 228 8.83 -2.63 16.41
CA ILE A 228 8.90 -2.53 17.87
C ILE A 228 7.57 -1.98 18.39
#